data_AF-A0A849DYB1-F1
#
_entry.id   AF-A0A849DYB1-F1
#
_cell.length_a   1.000
_cell.length_b   1.000
_cell.length_c   1.000
_cell.angle_alpha   90.00
_cell.angle_beta   90.00
_cell.angle_gamma   90.00
#
_symmetry.space_group_name_H-M   'P 1'
#
loop_
_entity.id
_entity.type
_entity.pdbx_description
1 polymer ?
#
loop_
_entity_poly.entity_id
_entity_poly.type
_entity_poly.pdbx_seq_one_letter_code
_entity_poly.pdbx_strand_id
1 'polypeptide(L)' 'MLKLAIFGSGSGTNCQAIIDAIEAGTLNAEIRCVLSDVKDATILDRARKHGIPAICFDC' A
#
# COMPACT_ATOMS: atom_id res chain seq x y z
N MET A 1 -15.75 -0.21 -8.35
CA MET A 1 -14.33 -0.24 -7.98
C MET A 1 -14.22 -0.39 -6.48
N LEU A 2 -13.52 -1.42 -6.00
CA LEU A 2 -13.35 -1.69 -4.57
C LEU A 2 -12.31 -0.72 -3.98
N LYS A 3 -12.59 -0.13 -2.83
CA LYS A 3 -11.64 0.75 -2.13
C LYS A 3 -10.89 -0.05 -1.08
N LEU A 4 -9.55 -0.03 -1.14
CA LEU A 4 -8.69 -0.82 -0.28
C LEU A 4 -7.88 0.08 0.68
N ALA A 5 -7.73 -0.40 1.90
CA ALA A 5 -6.70 0.04 2.83
C ALA A 5 -5.76 -1.14 3.09
N ILE A 6 -4.46 -0.95 2.94
CA ILE A 6 -3.46 -2.01 3.12
C ILE A 6 -2.71 -1.77 4.41
N PHE A 7 -2.59 -2.80 5.25
CA PHE A 7 -1.82 -2.76 6.49
C PHE A 7 -0.57 -3.63 6.34
N GLY A 8 0.58 -3.13 6.80
CA GLY A 8 1.79 -3.93 6.84
C GLY A 8 2.95 -3.25 7.58
N SER A 9 3.83 -4.07 8.16
CA SER A 9 4.96 -3.63 8.99
C SER A 9 6.35 -3.91 8.38
N GLY A 10 6.38 -4.60 7.22
CA GLY A 10 7.60 -5.12 6.60
C GLY A 10 7.88 -4.60 5.19
N SER A 11 8.44 -5.48 4.36
CA SER A 11 8.92 -5.13 3.00
C SER A 11 7.82 -4.71 2.03
N GLY A 12 6.57 -5.13 2.27
CA GLY A 12 5.42 -4.74 1.46
C GLY A 12 5.34 -5.40 0.08
N THR A 13 5.92 -6.59 -0.13
CA THR A 13 5.89 -7.29 -1.43
C THR A 13 4.46 -7.60 -1.90
N ASN A 14 3.56 -7.97 -0.99
CA ASN A 14 2.13 -8.14 -1.33
C ASN A 14 1.46 -6.81 -1.70
N CYS A 15 1.83 -5.71 -1.05
CA CYS A 15 1.35 -4.38 -1.45
C CYS A 15 1.78 -4.06 -2.88
N GLN A 16 3.03 -4.37 -3.25
CA GLN A 16 3.50 -4.21 -4.63
C GLN A 16 2.69 -5.06 -5.60
N ALA A 17 2.48 -6.35 -5.31
CA ALA A 17 1.69 -7.21 -6.18
C ALA A 17 0.25 -6.71 -6.40
N ILE A 18 -0.37 -6.11 -5.37
CA ILE A 18 -1.70 -5.51 -5.49
C ILE A 18 -1.66 -4.24 -6.34
N ILE A 19 -0.67 -3.38 -6.14
CA ILE A 19 -0.45 -2.18 -6.98
C ILE A 19 -0.29 -2.60 -8.44
N ASP A 20 0.61 -3.56 -8.71
CA ASP A 20 0.90 -4.04 -10.06
C ASP A 20 -0.36 -4.64 -10.72
N ALA A 21 -1.20 -5.36 -9.96
CA ALA A 21 -2.47 -5.91 -10.47
C ALA A 21 -3.51 -4.82 -10.80
N ILE A 22 -3.55 -3.74 -10.02
CA ILE A 22 -4.42 -2.58 -10.30
C ILE A 22 -3.93 -1.84 -11.54
N GLU A 23 -2.63 -1.57 -11.64
CA GLU A 23 -2.00 -0.91 -12.79
C GLU A 23 -2.13 -1.74 -14.07
N ALA A 24 -2.04 -3.07 -13.97
CA ALA A 24 -2.27 -4.00 -15.07
C ALA A 24 -3.77 -4.16 -15.44
N GLY A 25 -4.69 -3.59 -14.65
CA GLY A 25 -6.14 -3.71 -14.87
C GLY A 25 -6.71 -5.09 -14.58
N THR A 26 -5.93 -6.01 -13.99
CA THR A 26 -6.39 -7.36 -13.61
C THR A 26 -7.15 -7.35 -12.28
N LEU A 27 -7.03 -6.25 -11.51
CA LEU A 27 -7.78 -5.99 -10.29
C LEU A 27 -8.51 -4.65 -10.36
N ASN A 28 -9.84 -4.67 -10.36
CA ASN A 28 -10.68 -3.46 -10.34
C ASN A 28 -10.82 -2.88 -8.92
N ALA A 29 -9.72 -2.32 -8.40
CA ALA A 29 -9.65 -1.72 -7.07
C ALA A 29 -8.84 -0.41 -7.08
N GLU A 30 -8.99 0.36 -6.01
CA GLU A 30 -8.25 1.59 -5.75
C GLU A 30 -7.70 1.52 -4.32
N ILE A 31 -6.37 1.60 -4.17
CA ILE A 31 -5.75 1.68 -2.85
C ILE A 31 -5.86 3.13 -2.37
N ARG A 32 -6.62 3.33 -1.30
CA ARG A 32 -6.84 4.66 -0.70
C ARG A 32 -5.76 5.04 0.28
N CYS A 33 -5.19 4.07 0.98
CA CYS A 33 -4.10 4.29 1.91
C CYS A 33 -3.35 2.99 2.21
N VAL A 34 -2.11 3.17 2.63
CA VAL A 34 -1.25 2.14 3.19
C VAL A 34 -0.87 2.58 4.60
N LEU A 35 -1.05 1.69 5.58
CA LEU A 35 -0.79 1.96 6.97
C LEU A 35 0.27 1.01 7.54
N SER A 36 1.10 1.54 8.44
CA SER A 36 2.10 0.78 9.17
C SER A 36 2.22 1.27 10.60
N ASP A 37 2.50 0.34 11.51
CA ASP A 37 2.97 0.59 12.88
C ASP A 37 4.50 0.79 12.96
N VAL A 38 5.22 0.55 11.85
CA VAL A 38 6.67 0.70 11.78
C VAL A 38 7.04 1.87 10.88
N LYS A 39 7.62 2.92 11.48
CA LYS A 39 7.94 4.20 10.82
C LYS A 39 8.77 4.06 9.54
N ASP A 40 9.73 3.15 9.57
CA ASP A 40 10.70 2.94 8.48
C ASP A 40 10.35 1.69 7.63
N ALA A 41 9.10 1.22 7.69
CA ALA A 41 8.68 0.08 6.89
C ALA A 41 8.72 0.41 5.39
N THR A 42 9.39 -0.45 4.61
CA THR A 42 9.55 -0.29 3.16
C THR A 42 8.21 -0.25 2.42
N ILE A 43 7.14 -0.83 2.99
CA ILE A 43 5.79 -0.74 2.44
C ILE A 43 5.30 0.72 2.31
N LEU A 44 5.69 1.62 3.22
CA LEU A 44 5.32 3.03 3.17
C LEU A 44 6.01 3.73 1.99
N ASP A 45 7.26 3.39 1.72
CA ASP A 45 7.99 3.94 0.56
C ASP A 45 7.41 3.46 -0.76
N ARG A 46 6.96 2.20 -0.84
CA ARG A 46 6.24 1.69 -2.01
C ARG A 46 4.97 2.49 -2.27
N ALA A 47 4.16 2.70 -1.24
CA ALA A 47 2.95 3.49 -1.35
C ALA A 47 3.24 4.92 -1.87
N ARG A 48 4.23 5.61 -1.27
CA ARG A 48 4.66 6.96 -1.69
C ARG A 48 5.09 7.01 -3.16
N LYS A 49 5.84 6.01 -3.64
CA LYS A 49 6.30 5.94 -5.04
C LYS A 49 5.17 5.87 -6.06
N HIS A 50 4.04 5.26 -5.69
CA HIS A 50 2.85 5.17 -6.54
C HIS A 50 1.80 6.26 -6.23
N GLY A 51 2.17 7.30 -5.46
CA GLY A 51 1.27 8.40 -5.12
C GLY A 51 0.14 8.02 -4.16
N ILE A 52 0.26 6.90 -3.46
CA ILE A 52 -0.74 6.40 -2.51
C ILE A 52 -0.45 6.99 -1.13
N PRO A 53 -1.46 7.51 -0.41
CA PRO A 53 -1.29 7.97 0.97
C PRO A 53 -0.67 6.89 1.87
N ALA A 54 0.47 7.22 2.49
CA ALA A 54 1.24 6.32 3.35
C ALA A 54 1.26 6.88 4.78
N ILE A 55 0.65 6.16 5.72
CA ILE A 55 0.41 6.61 7.09
C ILE A 55 1.16 5.69 8.05
N CYS A 56 2.10 6.24 8.80
CA CYS A 56 2.60 5.57 9.99
C CYS A 56 1.71 5.99 11.17
N PHE A 57 1.32 5.03 12.00
CA PHE A 57 0.66 5.29 13.28
C PHE A 57 1.46 4.65 14.40
N ASP A 58 1.38 5.23 15.59
CA ASP A 58 1.95 4.66 16.81
C ASP A 58 0.80 3.98 17.55
N CYS A 59 1.00 2.74 17.99
CA CYS A 59 -0.03 1.91 18.63
C CYS A 59 0.41 1.38 19.99
#